data_AF-D4LUJ1-F1
#
_entry.id   AF-D4LUJ1-F1
#
_cell.length_a   1.000
_cell.length_b   1.000
_cell.length_c   1.000
_cell.angle_alpha   90.00
_cell.angle_beta   90.00
_cell.angle_gamma   90.00
#
_symmetry.space_group_name_H-M   'P 1'
#
loop_
_entity.id
_entity.type
_entity.pdbx_description
1 polymer ?
#
loop_
_entity_poly.entity_id
_entity_poly.type
_entity_poly.pdbx_seq_one_letter_code
_entity_poly.pdbx_strand_id
1 'polypeptide(L)'
;MIYDVDFEDTIREFDYTKRAIKGMHRIVNSEEFQEMDSEAIFEYLYQGMELVSFKDYLKRYLYERAGIREKFSEIDDSVYREIINDAFNENAAPHSFNPTTKKWTAIMKGWLSASCVKRQTVFLLGFGLRMQVEDVSDFLVKIIKEEDFNFYDQEEVIYWYCFSNHKGYLQAKRLLEKYDKELPAESFKQYSGKKFEEIWNHEDTEEIKEEKLLQYLSWLKSSGICENNRKRAYRSFESLLENAKEIIADIYNRDAEEANKKQKWNAEKITPGDVEKIICSGIPMNENGNLKRMSASLLQKQFQQYRISRQRIDGILKGKLPVERFDILTLNFFIYSQREEQSAEERCRGFVKNTNAILRGCGMLEIYPVNPYETYILICLLSECPLAIYSDIWELSYQNETI
;
A
#
# COMPACT_ATOMS: atom_id res chain seq x y z
N MET A 1 -49.68 9.47 -0.08
CA MET A 1 -49.75 8.02 0.24
C MET A 1 -48.86 7.32 -0.77
N ILE A 2 -47.69 6.79 -0.47
CA ILE A 2 -47.01 6.42 0.77
C ILE A 2 -45.52 6.67 0.44
N TYR A 3 -44.86 7.59 1.15
CA TYR A 3 -43.40 7.61 1.21
C TYR A 3 -43.06 6.95 2.54
N ASP A 4 -43.01 5.63 2.50
CA ASP A 4 -42.50 4.78 3.57
C ASP A 4 -41.65 3.74 2.84
N VAL A 5 -40.43 4.14 2.53
CA VAL A 5 -39.38 3.22 2.10
C VAL A 5 -38.27 3.44 3.11
N ASP A 6 -38.19 2.48 4.03
CA ASP A 6 -37.16 2.37 5.06
C ASP A 6 -35.77 2.65 4.47
N PHE A 7 -35.17 3.76 4.87
CA PHE A 7 -33.86 4.23 4.40
C PHE A 7 -32.67 3.49 5.07
N GLU A 8 -32.91 2.33 5.70
CA GLU A 8 -31.86 1.37 6.06
C GLU A 8 -31.58 0.34 4.96
N ASP A 9 -32.39 0.32 3.89
CA ASP A 9 -32.34 -0.61 2.75
C ASP A 9 -31.65 -0.03 1.48
N THR A 10 -31.00 1.15 1.55
CA THR A 10 -30.39 1.81 0.38
C THR A 10 -28.86 1.84 0.42
N ILE A 11 -28.23 1.47 -0.70
CA ILE A 11 -26.79 1.56 -0.98
C ILE A 11 -26.27 2.93 -0.50
N ARG A 12 -25.59 2.96 0.65
CA ARG A 12 -24.99 4.19 1.18
C ARG A 12 -23.99 4.73 0.16
N GLU A 13 -24.09 6.01 -0.16
CA GLU A 13 -23.15 6.74 -0.99
C GLU A 13 -21.72 6.59 -0.43
N PHE A 14 -20.84 6.08 -1.28
CA PHE A 14 -19.56 5.50 -0.88
C PHE A 14 -18.40 6.47 -1.17
N ASP A 15 -18.44 7.67 -0.58
CA ASP A 15 -17.30 8.60 -0.58
C ASP A 15 -16.54 8.57 0.78
N TYR A 16 -16.18 7.36 1.17
CA TYR A 16 -15.40 7.03 2.37
C TYR A 16 -13.99 7.59 2.31
N THR A 17 -13.40 7.77 1.12
CA THR A 17 -12.08 8.39 0.94
C THR A 17 -12.10 9.87 1.32
N LYS A 18 -13.08 10.67 0.85
CA LYS A 18 -13.18 12.07 1.31
C LYS A 18 -13.56 12.16 2.78
N ARG A 19 -14.36 11.24 3.33
CA ARG A 19 -14.64 11.19 4.77
C ARG A 19 -13.40 10.82 5.59
N ALA A 20 -12.58 9.86 5.14
CA ALA A 20 -11.36 9.43 5.82
C ALA A 20 -10.26 10.51 5.73
N ILE A 21 -10.08 11.14 4.56
CA ILE A 21 -9.14 12.27 4.39
C ILE A 21 -9.59 13.47 5.22
N LYS A 22 -10.90 13.83 5.19
CA LYS A 22 -11.44 14.89 6.06
C LYS A 22 -11.36 14.52 7.54
N GLY A 23 -11.58 13.25 7.90
CA GLY A 23 -11.44 12.73 9.25
C GLY A 23 -10.01 12.86 9.74
N MET A 24 -9.04 12.39 8.96
CA MET A 24 -7.62 12.53 9.26
C MET A 24 -7.17 13.99 9.36
N HIS A 25 -7.58 14.86 8.43
CA HIS A 25 -7.25 16.28 8.52
C HIS A 25 -7.93 16.96 9.72
N ARG A 26 -9.11 16.51 10.14
CA ARG A 26 -9.75 17.01 11.37
C ARG A 26 -8.98 16.54 12.60
N ILE A 27 -8.62 15.26 12.63
CA ILE A 27 -7.87 14.60 13.70
C ILE A 27 -6.51 15.29 13.88
N VAL A 28 -5.68 15.35 12.83
CA VAL A 28 -4.35 15.98 12.85
C VAL A 28 -4.38 17.47 13.23
N ASN A 29 -5.47 18.19 12.94
CA ASN A 29 -5.59 19.62 13.24
C ASN A 29 -6.46 19.93 14.47
N SER A 30 -6.94 18.91 15.20
CA SER A 30 -7.75 19.13 16.41
C SER A 30 -6.84 19.27 17.63
N GLU A 31 -7.14 20.23 18.51
CA GLU A 31 -6.48 20.36 19.82
C GLU A 31 -6.64 19.07 20.65
N GLU A 32 -7.74 18.33 20.46
CA GLU A 32 -8.00 17.02 21.07
C GLU A 32 -6.95 15.95 20.71
N PHE A 33 -6.36 15.99 19.52
CA PHE A 33 -5.41 14.97 19.08
C PHE A 33 -3.98 15.18 19.58
N GLN A 34 -3.62 16.43 19.92
CA GLN A 34 -2.34 16.71 20.58
C GLN A 34 -2.31 16.12 22.00
N GLU A 35 -3.48 15.85 22.59
CA GLU A 35 -3.65 15.29 23.93
C GLU A 35 -4.14 13.83 23.94
N MET A 36 -4.33 13.20 22.77
CA MET A 36 -4.81 11.80 22.70
C MET A 36 -3.73 10.81 23.13
N ASP A 37 -4.11 9.92 24.05
CA ASP A 37 -3.28 8.80 24.49
C ASP A 37 -3.27 7.63 23.48
N SER A 38 -2.39 6.65 23.74
CA SER A 38 -2.20 5.46 22.90
C SER A 38 -3.50 4.65 22.74
N GLU A 39 -4.40 4.66 23.73
CA GLU A 39 -5.70 3.95 23.69
C GLU A 39 -6.64 4.61 22.68
N ALA A 40 -6.79 5.93 22.73
CA ALA A 40 -7.66 6.66 21.83
C ALA A 40 -7.19 6.55 20.36
N ILE A 41 -5.87 6.54 20.13
CA ILE A 41 -5.30 6.31 18.79
C ILE A 41 -5.55 4.87 18.32
N PHE A 42 -5.33 3.89 19.20
CA PHE A 42 -5.61 2.48 18.90
C PHE A 42 -7.08 2.27 18.50
N GLU A 43 -8.02 2.83 19.27
CA GLU A 43 -9.45 2.77 19.00
C GLU A 43 -9.82 3.41 17.66
N TYR A 44 -9.20 4.54 17.30
CA TYR A 44 -9.37 5.13 15.96
C TYR A 44 -8.87 4.19 14.84
N LEU A 45 -7.68 3.59 14.99
CA LEU A 45 -7.12 2.68 13.97
C LEU A 45 -7.89 1.36 13.87
N TYR A 46 -8.38 0.84 15.00
CA TYR A 46 -9.06 -0.45 15.09
C TYR A 46 -10.56 -0.34 14.76
N GLN A 47 -11.28 0.61 15.35
CA GLN A 47 -12.73 0.79 15.22
C GLN A 47 -13.13 1.99 14.35
N GLY A 48 -12.40 3.10 14.45
CA GLY A 48 -12.74 4.37 13.77
C GLY A 48 -12.45 4.40 12.26
N MET A 49 -11.46 3.64 11.80
CA MET A 49 -11.15 3.54 10.38
C MET A 49 -12.16 2.66 9.66
N GLU A 50 -12.99 3.26 8.80
CA GLU A 50 -13.89 2.52 7.90
C GLU A 50 -13.05 1.60 6.98
N LEU A 51 -12.98 0.31 7.34
CA LEU A 51 -12.36 -0.72 6.52
C LEU A 51 -13.41 -1.29 5.58
N VAL A 52 -13.49 -0.73 4.38
CA VAL A 52 -14.23 -1.38 3.31
C VAL A 52 -13.50 -2.65 2.93
N SER A 53 -14.14 -3.80 3.13
CA SER A 53 -13.55 -5.06 2.74
C SER A 53 -13.68 -5.26 1.23
N PHE A 54 -12.66 -5.87 0.64
CA PHE A 54 -12.62 -6.12 -0.80
C PHE A 54 -13.85 -6.88 -1.31
N LYS A 55 -14.29 -7.93 -0.59
CA LYS A 55 -15.48 -8.70 -0.95
C LYS A 55 -16.74 -7.85 -1.01
N ASP A 56 -16.93 -6.91 -0.09
CA ASP A 56 -18.18 -6.16 0.01
C ASP A 56 -18.26 -5.14 -1.13
N TYR A 57 -17.12 -4.50 -1.45
CA TYR A 57 -17.04 -3.62 -2.60
C TYR A 57 -17.19 -4.37 -3.93
N LEU A 58 -16.52 -5.52 -4.09
CA LEU A 58 -16.66 -6.33 -5.29
C LEU A 58 -18.11 -6.80 -5.51
N LYS A 59 -18.79 -7.29 -4.47
CA LYS A 59 -20.19 -7.73 -4.58
C LYS A 59 -21.11 -6.57 -4.96
N ARG A 60 -20.91 -5.38 -4.39
CA ARG A 60 -21.68 -4.17 -4.74
C ARG A 60 -21.42 -3.74 -6.18
N TYR A 61 -20.16 -3.68 -6.59
CA TYR A 61 -19.77 -3.39 -7.96
C TYR A 61 -20.48 -4.32 -8.95
N LEU A 62 -20.45 -5.63 -8.69
CA LEU A 62 -21.11 -6.63 -9.52
C LEU A 62 -22.65 -6.47 -9.49
N TYR A 63 -23.22 -6.23 -8.32
CA TYR A 63 -24.66 -6.03 -8.13
C TYR A 63 -25.18 -4.85 -8.94
N GLU A 64 -24.53 -3.69 -8.82
CA GLU A 64 -24.89 -2.45 -9.51
C GLU A 64 -24.71 -2.60 -11.02
N ARG A 65 -23.58 -3.16 -11.45
CA ARG A 65 -23.25 -3.35 -12.86
C ARG A 65 -24.17 -4.34 -13.56
N ALA A 66 -24.57 -5.40 -12.88
CA ALA A 66 -25.53 -6.38 -13.40
C ALA A 66 -26.99 -5.88 -13.34
N GLY A 67 -27.26 -4.73 -12.70
CA GLY A 67 -28.60 -4.16 -12.60
C GLY A 67 -29.56 -5.03 -11.79
N ILE A 68 -29.04 -5.77 -10.80
CA ILE A 68 -29.84 -6.63 -9.92
C ILE A 68 -30.82 -5.77 -9.12
N ARG A 69 -32.06 -6.23 -8.98
CA ARG A 69 -33.16 -5.46 -8.36
C ARG A 69 -33.59 -6.03 -7.00
N GLU A 70 -33.32 -7.31 -6.78
CA GLU A 70 -33.55 -8.04 -5.55
C GLU A 70 -32.70 -7.47 -4.42
N LYS A 71 -33.13 -7.59 -3.15
CA LYS A 71 -32.41 -6.99 -2.04
C LYS A 71 -30.97 -7.53 -1.98
N PHE A 72 -29.99 -6.62 -1.86
CA PHE A 72 -28.57 -6.97 -1.81
C PHE A 72 -28.24 -8.04 -0.75
N SER A 73 -28.92 -8.00 0.41
CA SER A 73 -28.74 -8.96 1.50
C SER A 73 -29.25 -10.38 1.20
N GLU A 74 -30.08 -10.53 0.17
CA GLU A 74 -30.70 -11.80 -0.23
C GLU A 74 -29.97 -12.47 -1.41
N ILE A 75 -28.95 -11.82 -1.97
CA ILE A 75 -28.20 -12.34 -3.13
C ILE A 75 -27.19 -13.39 -2.68
N ASP A 76 -27.33 -14.63 -3.17
CA ASP A 76 -26.34 -15.68 -2.94
C ASP A 76 -25.05 -15.42 -3.71
N ASP A 77 -23.92 -15.83 -3.14
CA ASP A 77 -22.61 -15.75 -3.79
C ASP A 77 -22.56 -16.49 -5.13
N SER A 78 -23.47 -17.44 -5.42
CA SER A 78 -23.60 -18.10 -6.72
C SER A 78 -23.87 -17.13 -7.84
N VAL A 79 -24.73 -16.13 -7.61
CA VAL A 79 -25.08 -15.11 -8.60
C VAL A 79 -23.83 -14.30 -8.96
N TYR A 80 -23.09 -13.83 -7.95
CA TYR A 80 -21.83 -13.12 -8.19
C TYR A 80 -20.77 -13.97 -8.90
N ARG A 81 -20.69 -15.27 -8.57
CA ARG A 81 -19.78 -16.21 -9.26
C ARG A 81 -20.15 -16.39 -10.73
N GLU A 82 -21.44 -16.47 -11.05
CA GLU A 82 -21.93 -16.56 -12.43
C GLU A 82 -21.58 -15.30 -13.21
N ILE A 83 -21.84 -14.10 -12.65
CA ILE A 83 -21.47 -12.83 -13.27
C ILE A 83 -19.96 -12.76 -13.55
N ILE A 84 -19.11 -13.11 -12.57
CA ILE A 84 -17.66 -13.13 -12.76
C ILE A 84 -17.27 -14.13 -13.84
N ASN A 85 -17.82 -15.35 -13.81
CA ASN A 85 -17.49 -16.39 -14.77
C ASN A 85 -17.85 -15.98 -16.19
N ASP A 86 -19.05 -15.44 -16.39
CA ASP A 86 -19.56 -15.06 -17.70
C ASP A 86 -18.76 -13.88 -18.25
N ALA A 87 -18.51 -12.86 -17.43
CA ALA A 87 -17.69 -11.72 -17.82
C ALA A 87 -16.25 -12.13 -18.21
N PHE A 88 -15.60 -13.02 -17.45
CA PHE A 88 -14.25 -13.48 -17.79
C PHE A 88 -14.22 -14.28 -19.09
N ASN A 89 -15.23 -15.11 -19.34
CA ASN A 89 -15.36 -15.87 -20.58
C ASN A 89 -15.62 -14.95 -21.78
N GLU A 90 -16.56 -14.01 -21.65
CA GLU A 90 -16.91 -13.03 -22.69
C GLU A 90 -15.74 -12.13 -23.05
N ASN A 91 -14.99 -11.66 -22.04
CA ASN A 91 -13.85 -10.77 -22.24
C ASN A 91 -12.55 -11.53 -22.56
N ALA A 92 -12.58 -12.86 -22.67
CA ALA A 92 -11.43 -13.73 -22.89
C ALA A 92 -10.26 -13.42 -21.93
N ALA A 93 -10.58 -13.10 -20.68
CA ALA A 93 -9.61 -12.80 -19.64
C ALA A 93 -9.06 -14.09 -19.01
N PRO A 94 -7.78 -14.14 -18.64
CA PRO A 94 -7.22 -15.31 -17.99
C PRO A 94 -7.76 -15.43 -16.55
N HIS A 95 -7.73 -16.63 -15.99
CA HIS A 95 -8.06 -16.83 -14.56
C HIS A 95 -6.94 -16.36 -13.61
N SER A 96 -5.75 -16.10 -14.16
CA SER A 96 -4.56 -15.62 -13.44
C SER A 96 -3.53 -15.14 -14.46
N PHE A 97 -2.79 -14.07 -14.16
CA PHE A 97 -1.65 -13.63 -14.99
C PHE A 97 -0.48 -14.62 -14.94
N ASN A 98 -0.31 -15.30 -13.81
CA ASN A 98 0.74 -16.30 -13.61
C ASN A 98 0.17 -17.72 -13.60
N PRO A 99 0.95 -18.75 -13.99
CA PRO A 99 0.53 -20.15 -13.87
C PRO A 99 0.04 -20.48 -12.45
N THR A 100 -1.14 -21.10 -12.35
CA THR A 100 -1.75 -21.47 -11.06
C THR A 100 -2.36 -22.86 -11.15
N THR A 101 -2.26 -23.61 -10.05
CA THR A 101 -2.92 -24.91 -9.87
C THR A 101 -4.29 -24.78 -9.22
N LYS A 102 -4.68 -23.57 -8.77
CA LYS A 102 -5.98 -23.32 -8.15
C LYS A 102 -7.08 -23.41 -9.21
N LYS A 103 -8.14 -24.15 -8.90
CA LYS A 103 -9.35 -24.22 -9.73
C LYS A 103 -10.03 -22.84 -9.81
N TRP A 104 -10.60 -22.52 -10.96
CA TRP A 104 -11.28 -21.23 -11.20
C TRP A 104 -12.37 -20.93 -10.16
N THR A 105 -13.18 -21.93 -9.83
CA THR A 105 -14.23 -21.82 -8.79
C THR A 105 -13.66 -21.44 -7.41
N ALA A 106 -12.48 -21.95 -7.06
CA ALA A 106 -11.81 -21.61 -5.80
C ALA A 106 -11.23 -20.19 -5.83
N ILE A 107 -10.80 -19.70 -6.99
CA ILE A 107 -10.31 -18.32 -7.17
C ILE A 107 -11.48 -17.34 -6.96
N MET A 108 -12.61 -17.53 -7.66
CA MET A 108 -13.79 -16.67 -7.52
C MET A 108 -14.34 -16.67 -6.09
N LYS A 109 -14.46 -17.86 -5.47
CA LYS A 109 -14.86 -17.96 -4.06
C LYS A 109 -13.90 -17.19 -3.14
N GLY A 110 -12.59 -17.28 -3.41
CA GLY A 110 -11.57 -16.54 -2.68
C GLY A 110 -11.77 -15.02 -2.77
N TRP A 111 -12.09 -14.49 -3.95
CA TRP A 111 -12.36 -13.06 -4.12
C TRP A 111 -13.62 -12.60 -3.37
N LEU A 112 -14.70 -13.39 -3.43
CA LEU A 112 -15.97 -13.08 -2.77
C LEU A 112 -15.96 -13.27 -1.24
N SER A 113 -14.88 -13.82 -0.68
CA SER A 113 -14.68 -13.95 0.76
C SER A 113 -13.47 -13.19 1.30
N ALA A 114 -12.66 -12.58 0.45
CA ALA A 114 -11.43 -11.89 0.85
C ALA A 114 -11.72 -10.51 1.47
N SER A 115 -11.07 -10.20 2.59
CA SER A 115 -11.08 -8.85 3.15
C SER A 115 -10.16 -7.89 2.39
N CYS A 116 -9.10 -8.41 1.77
CA CYS A 116 -8.14 -7.67 0.95
C CYS A 116 -7.56 -8.61 -0.12
N VAL A 117 -7.10 -8.05 -1.23
CA VAL A 117 -6.37 -8.78 -2.29
C VAL A 117 -5.10 -8.05 -2.67
N LYS A 118 -4.23 -8.71 -3.45
CA LYS A 118 -3.06 -8.05 -4.03
C LYS A 118 -3.47 -7.12 -5.16
N ARG A 119 -2.70 -6.06 -5.39
CA ARG A 119 -2.80 -5.17 -6.56
C ARG A 119 -3.05 -5.88 -7.89
N GLN A 120 -2.29 -6.94 -8.18
CA GLN A 120 -2.43 -7.74 -9.41
C GLN A 120 -3.81 -8.40 -9.57
N THR A 121 -4.51 -8.66 -8.47
CA THR A 121 -5.90 -9.17 -8.53
C THR A 121 -6.87 -8.10 -9.00
N VAL A 122 -6.64 -6.83 -8.63
CA VAL A 122 -7.45 -5.70 -9.09
C VAL A 122 -7.31 -5.53 -10.60
N PHE A 123 -6.10 -5.55 -11.14
CA PHE A 123 -5.88 -5.47 -12.59
C PHE A 123 -6.52 -6.65 -13.35
N LEU A 124 -6.41 -7.86 -12.81
CA LEU A 124 -7.04 -9.05 -13.39
C LEU A 124 -8.56 -8.91 -13.46
N LEU A 125 -9.19 -8.43 -12.39
CA LEU A 125 -10.61 -8.12 -12.37
C LEU A 125 -10.96 -6.97 -13.32
N GLY A 126 -10.08 -5.97 -13.45
CA GLY A 126 -10.22 -4.89 -14.42
C GLY A 126 -10.44 -5.42 -15.83
N PHE A 127 -9.62 -6.37 -16.25
CA PHE A 127 -9.77 -7.02 -17.56
C PHE A 127 -10.99 -7.95 -17.63
N GLY A 128 -11.15 -8.84 -16.65
CA GLY A 128 -12.19 -9.86 -16.70
C GLY A 128 -13.60 -9.32 -16.52
N LEU A 129 -13.78 -8.27 -15.73
CA LEU A 129 -15.04 -7.56 -15.58
C LEU A 129 -15.19 -6.41 -16.56
N ARG A 130 -14.19 -6.09 -17.41
CA ARG A 130 -14.19 -4.93 -18.31
C ARG A 130 -14.53 -3.64 -17.57
N MET A 131 -13.78 -3.36 -16.51
CA MET A 131 -13.92 -2.17 -15.68
C MET A 131 -13.50 -0.90 -16.44
N GLN A 132 -14.07 0.24 -16.08
CA GLN A 132 -13.53 1.54 -16.49
C GLN A 132 -12.21 1.82 -15.75
N VAL A 133 -11.36 2.70 -16.29
CA VAL A 133 -10.07 3.01 -15.63
C VAL A 133 -10.29 3.65 -14.26
N GLU A 134 -11.36 4.42 -14.10
CA GLU A 134 -11.80 5.01 -12.84
C GLU A 134 -12.24 3.96 -11.83
N ASP A 135 -12.94 2.90 -12.28
CA ASP A 135 -13.32 1.78 -11.41
C ASP A 135 -12.06 1.07 -10.89
N VAL A 136 -11.09 0.81 -11.78
CA VAL A 136 -9.83 0.16 -11.40
C VAL A 136 -9.08 1.05 -10.40
N SER A 137 -8.96 2.35 -10.67
CA SER A 137 -8.39 3.33 -9.74
C SER A 137 -9.09 3.29 -8.38
N ASP A 138 -10.42 3.24 -8.35
CA ASP A 138 -11.18 3.13 -7.11
C ASP A 138 -10.88 1.86 -6.32
N PHE A 139 -10.76 0.70 -6.99
CA PHE A 139 -10.34 -0.54 -6.32
C PHE A 139 -8.91 -0.43 -5.76
N LEU A 140 -7.98 0.24 -6.45
CA LEU A 140 -6.61 0.44 -5.98
C LEU A 140 -6.55 1.38 -4.77
N VAL A 141 -7.06 2.58 -4.99
CA VAL A 141 -6.95 3.74 -4.10
C VAL A 141 -7.82 3.56 -2.88
N LYS A 142 -9.05 3.12 -3.08
CA LYS A 142 -10.04 3.14 -2.01
C LYS A 142 -10.17 1.79 -1.29
N ILE A 143 -10.01 0.67 -2.01
CA ILE A 143 -10.28 -0.67 -1.44
C ILE A 143 -9.04 -1.35 -0.91
N ILE A 144 -8.01 -1.53 -1.74
CA ILE A 144 -6.75 -2.10 -1.25
C ILE A 144 -5.89 -1.05 -0.54
N LYS A 145 -6.27 0.23 -0.64
CA LYS A 145 -5.65 1.38 0.04
C LYS A 145 -4.18 1.55 -0.35
N GLU A 146 -3.90 1.26 -1.61
CA GLU A 146 -2.62 1.51 -2.26
C GLU A 146 -2.75 2.71 -3.17
N GLU A 147 -1.65 3.15 -3.78
CA GLU A 147 -1.72 4.26 -4.72
C GLU A 147 -2.37 3.85 -6.03
N ASP A 148 -2.66 4.86 -6.86
CA ASP A 148 -3.14 4.63 -8.22
C ASP A 148 -2.04 4.03 -9.13
N PHE A 149 -2.28 3.89 -10.43
CA PHE A 149 -1.34 3.31 -11.40
C PHE A 149 0.10 3.86 -11.32
N ASN A 150 1.08 2.97 -11.33
CA ASN A 150 2.49 3.31 -11.32
C ASN A 150 3.03 3.50 -12.75
N PHE A 151 3.19 4.76 -13.17
CA PHE A 151 3.71 5.08 -14.51
C PHE A 151 5.20 4.83 -14.71
N TYR A 152 5.94 4.40 -13.69
CA TYR A 152 7.32 3.95 -13.81
C TYR A 152 7.45 2.42 -13.94
N ASP A 153 6.33 1.70 -13.87
CA ASP A 153 6.25 0.26 -14.13
C ASP A 153 5.62 0.02 -15.51
N GLN A 154 6.34 -0.72 -16.37
CA GLN A 154 5.88 -0.96 -17.74
C GLN A 154 4.56 -1.72 -17.81
N GLU A 155 4.30 -2.62 -16.87
CA GLU A 155 3.11 -3.48 -16.88
C GLU A 155 1.88 -2.65 -16.51
N GLU A 156 1.98 -1.83 -15.47
CA GLU A 156 0.90 -0.93 -15.06
C GLU A 156 0.60 0.15 -16.10
N VAL A 157 1.63 0.70 -16.77
CA VAL A 157 1.44 1.65 -17.88
C VAL A 157 0.63 1.00 -19.02
N ILE A 158 0.95 -0.25 -19.37
CA ILE A 158 0.22 -1.00 -20.41
C ILE A 158 -1.20 -1.29 -19.96
N TYR A 159 -1.41 -1.68 -18.71
CA TYR A 159 -2.75 -1.96 -18.17
C TYR A 159 -3.61 -0.71 -18.13
N TRP A 160 -3.07 0.40 -17.63
CA TRP A 160 -3.74 1.70 -17.65
C TRP A 160 -4.16 2.08 -19.07
N TYR A 161 -3.25 1.98 -20.04
CA TYR A 161 -3.56 2.24 -21.45
C TYR A 161 -4.71 1.36 -21.96
N CYS A 162 -4.69 0.07 -21.64
CA CYS A 162 -5.73 -0.85 -22.06
C CYS A 162 -7.08 -0.50 -21.42
N PHE A 163 -7.12 -0.15 -20.13
CA PHE A 163 -8.37 0.26 -19.47
C PHE A 163 -8.92 1.56 -20.06
N SER A 164 -8.07 2.58 -20.21
CA SER A 164 -8.44 3.88 -20.80
C SER A 164 -8.96 3.78 -22.23
N ASN A 165 -8.55 2.74 -22.99
CA ASN A 165 -9.00 2.49 -24.36
C ASN A 165 -9.96 1.30 -24.51
N HIS A 166 -10.47 0.77 -23.40
CA HIS A 166 -11.34 -0.41 -23.37
C HIS A 166 -10.81 -1.62 -24.15
N LYS A 167 -9.49 -1.84 -24.15
CA LYS A 167 -8.84 -3.00 -24.77
C LYS A 167 -8.74 -4.15 -23.76
N GLY A 168 -9.00 -5.38 -24.21
CA GLY A 168 -8.94 -6.58 -23.38
C GLY A 168 -7.51 -7.08 -23.10
N TYR A 169 -7.39 -8.11 -22.25
CA TYR A 169 -6.10 -8.62 -21.79
C TYR A 169 -5.20 -9.16 -22.92
N LEU A 170 -5.76 -9.69 -24.01
CA LEU A 170 -4.95 -10.16 -25.14
C LEU A 170 -4.11 -9.03 -25.75
N GLN A 171 -4.66 -7.81 -25.81
CA GLN A 171 -3.93 -6.63 -26.25
C GLN A 171 -2.83 -6.25 -25.26
N ALA A 172 -3.13 -6.27 -23.95
CA ALA A 172 -2.13 -6.02 -22.92
C ALA A 172 -0.97 -7.01 -23.00
N LYS A 173 -1.26 -8.30 -23.16
CA LYS A 173 -0.26 -9.36 -23.35
C LYS A 173 0.58 -9.13 -24.61
N ARG A 174 -0.03 -8.76 -25.73
CA ARG A 174 0.70 -8.42 -26.97
C ARG A 174 1.64 -7.23 -26.74
N LEU A 175 1.19 -6.18 -26.05
CA LEU A 175 1.98 -5.01 -25.73
C LEU A 175 3.14 -5.34 -24.79
N LEU A 176 2.93 -6.21 -23.79
CA LEU A 176 3.98 -6.71 -22.90
C LEU A 176 5.03 -7.51 -23.67
N GLU A 177 4.61 -8.44 -24.54
CA GLU A 177 5.55 -9.20 -25.38
C GLU A 177 6.34 -8.30 -26.35
N LYS A 178 5.68 -7.28 -26.91
CA LYS A 178 6.32 -6.25 -27.76
C LYS A 178 7.31 -5.40 -26.96
N TYR A 179 6.96 -5.01 -25.73
CA TYR A 179 7.87 -4.33 -24.81
C TYR A 179 9.13 -5.14 -24.57
N ASP A 180 9.00 -6.43 -24.27
CA ASP A 180 10.15 -7.28 -23.97
C ASP A 180 11.03 -7.54 -25.20
N LYS A 181 10.41 -7.94 -26.33
CA LYS A 181 11.13 -8.50 -27.48
C LYS A 181 11.48 -7.51 -28.58
N GLU A 182 10.65 -6.50 -28.81
CA GLU A 182 10.67 -5.72 -30.06
C GLU A 182 11.03 -4.25 -29.85
N LEU A 183 10.66 -3.67 -28.70
CA LEU A 183 10.91 -2.25 -28.43
C LEU A 183 12.42 -1.97 -28.30
N PRO A 184 13.01 -1.12 -29.18
CA PRO A 184 14.43 -0.83 -29.17
C PRO A 184 14.80 -0.03 -27.91
N ALA A 185 15.92 -0.39 -27.27
CA ALA A 185 16.45 0.35 -26.13
C ALA A 185 17.05 1.72 -26.53
N GLU A 186 17.04 2.07 -27.82
CA GLU A 186 17.70 3.25 -28.37
C GLU A 186 16.71 4.08 -29.17
N SER A 187 15.85 4.84 -28.50
CA SER A 187 15.19 6.00 -29.12
C SER A 187 14.51 6.85 -28.05
N PHE A 188 14.59 8.16 -28.21
CA PHE A 188 14.00 9.22 -27.36
C PHE A 188 14.83 9.70 -26.16
N LYS A 189 16.04 10.23 -26.42
CA LYS A 189 16.82 11.07 -25.47
C LYS A 189 16.14 12.42 -25.10
N GLN A 190 15.00 12.75 -25.71
CA GLN A 190 14.34 14.05 -25.55
C GLN A 190 13.12 14.04 -24.63
N TYR A 191 12.78 12.89 -24.01
CA TYR A 191 11.72 12.84 -23.01
C TYR A 191 12.29 13.11 -21.61
N SER A 192 11.94 14.25 -21.03
CA SER A 192 12.07 14.42 -19.58
C SER A 192 10.90 13.69 -18.93
N GLY A 193 11.17 12.63 -18.17
CA GLY A 193 10.18 11.84 -17.43
C GLY A 193 9.34 12.58 -16.38
N LYS A 194 9.32 13.92 -16.43
CA LYS A 194 8.49 14.77 -15.57
C LYS A 194 7.04 14.87 -16.03
N LYS A 195 6.66 14.32 -17.19
CA LYS A 195 5.44 14.75 -17.89
C LYS A 195 4.76 13.66 -18.74
N PHE A 196 4.63 12.41 -18.28
CA PHE A 196 3.66 11.48 -18.93
C PHE A 196 2.23 12.00 -18.77
N GLU A 197 1.92 12.56 -17.60
CA GLU A 197 0.68 13.28 -17.31
C GLU A 197 0.41 14.44 -18.29
N GLU A 198 1.45 15.05 -18.91
CA GLU A 198 1.25 16.11 -19.91
C GLU A 198 1.31 15.63 -21.37
N ILE A 199 1.80 14.41 -21.64
CA ILE A 199 1.41 13.70 -22.88
C ILE A 199 -0.11 13.52 -22.89
N TRP A 200 -0.68 13.40 -21.70
CA TRP A 200 -2.08 13.16 -21.40
C TRP A 200 -2.83 14.46 -21.07
N ASN A 201 -2.86 15.40 -22.02
CA ASN A 201 -3.84 16.49 -21.94
C ASN A 201 -5.23 15.93 -22.29
N HIS A 202 -6.16 16.04 -21.33
CA HIS A 202 -7.60 15.69 -21.45
C HIS A 202 -8.36 16.42 -22.58
N GLU A 203 -7.69 17.23 -23.41
CA GLU A 203 -8.27 17.85 -24.61
C GLU A 203 -8.36 16.88 -25.80
N ASP A 204 -7.59 15.77 -25.81
CA ASP A 204 -7.70 14.72 -26.82
C ASP A 204 -8.87 13.77 -26.45
N THR A 205 -10.08 14.07 -26.93
CA THR A 205 -11.32 13.31 -26.67
C THR A 205 -11.46 11.98 -27.45
N GLU A 206 -10.38 11.48 -28.06
CA GLU A 206 -10.40 10.27 -28.89
C GLU A 206 -9.24 9.36 -28.48
N GLU A 207 -9.55 8.08 -28.23
CA GLU A 207 -8.65 6.97 -27.81
C GLU A 207 -7.13 7.24 -27.83
N ILE A 208 -6.43 6.87 -26.75
CA ILE A 208 -4.97 6.95 -26.66
C ILE A 208 -4.34 6.17 -27.82
N LYS A 209 -3.63 6.87 -28.70
CA LYS A 209 -2.91 6.25 -29.81
C LYS A 209 -1.82 5.29 -29.31
N GLU A 210 -1.79 4.07 -29.84
CA GLU A 210 -0.80 3.04 -29.45
C GLU A 210 0.63 3.55 -29.69
N GLU A 211 0.84 4.40 -30.70
CA GLU A 211 2.14 4.98 -31.00
C GLU A 211 2.67 5.85 -29.84
N LYS A 212 1.80 6.62 -29.16
CA LYS A 212 2.19 7.43 -28.00
C LYS A 212 2.62 6.53 -26.83
N LEU A 213 1.88 5.45 -26.58
CA LEU A 213 2.24 4.43 -25.58
C LEU A 213 3.62 3.83 -25.90
N LEU A 214 3.83 3.37 -27.13
CA LEU A 214 5.07 2.71 -27.53
C LEU A 214 6.27 3.66 -27.45
N GLN A 215 6.10 4.94 -27.75
CA GLN A 215 7.14 5.96 -27.53
C GLN A 215 7.50 6.08 -26.05
N TYR A 216 6.51 6.15 -25.16
CA TYR A 216 6.76 6.21 -23.73
C TYR A 216 7.42 4.95 -23.19
N LEU A 217 6.95 3.78 -23.61
CA LEU A 217 7.54 2.49 -23.24
C LEU A 217 8.98 2.35 -23.76
N SER A 218 9.28 2.84 -24.97
CA SER A 218 10.65 2.90 -25.51
C SER A 218 11.55 3.76 -24.63
N TRP A 219 11.04 4.93 -24.20
CA TRP A 219 11.73 5.79 -23.25
C TRP A 219 11.92 5.09 -21.88
N LEU A 220 10.90 4.42 -21.35
CA LEU A 220 11.00 3.71 -20.07
C LEU A 220 12.05 2.59 -20.13
N LYS A 221 12.10 1.85 -21.24
CA LYS A 221 13.09 0.78 -21.48
C LYS A 221 14.51 1.34 -21.66
N SER A 222 14.67 2.39 -22.45
CA SER A 222 15.97 3.02 -22.76
C SER A 222 16.57 3.82 -21.60
N SER A 223 15.72 4.42 -20.77
CA SER A 223 16.13 5.23 -19.63
C SER A 223 16.78 4.41 -18.51
N GLY A 224 16.60 3.08 -18.53
CA GLY A 224 17.02 2.20 -17.44
C GLY A 224 16.35 2.55 -16.11
N ILE A 225 15.24 3.30 -16.12
CA ILE A 225 14.59 3.83 -14.91
C ILE A 225 14.21 2.71 -13.96
N CYS A 226 13.63 1.59 -14.42
CA CYS A 226 13.28 0.47 -13.55
C CYS A 226 14.50 -0.11 -12.80
N GLU A 227 15.61 -0.35 -13.50
CA GLU A 227 16.85 -0.84 -12.88
C GLU A 227 17.49 0.20 -11.96
N ASN A 228 17.48 1.47 -12.38
CA ASN A 228 17.98 2.59 -11.59
C ASN A 228 17.14 2.81 -10.33
N ASN A 229 15.82 2.66 -10.43
CA ASN A 229 14.86 2.76 -9.33
C ASN A 229 15.09 1.65 -8.32
N ARG A 230 15.25 0.39 -8.77
CA ARG A 230 15.58 -0.74 -7.88
C ARG A 230 16.92 -0.51 -7.16
N LYS A 231 17.95 -0.06 -7.89
CA LYS A 231 19.25 0.29 -7.30
C LYS A 231 19.15 1.45 -6.31
N ARG A 232 18.35 2.48 -6.62
CA ARG A 232 18.11 3.61 -5.72
C ARG A 232 17.30 3.20 -4.50
N ALA A 233 16.32 2.33 -4.64
CA ALA A 233 15.54 1.77 -3.53
C ALA A 233 16.45 0.99 -2.59
N TYR A 234 17.31 0.11 -3.13
CA TYR A 234 18.30 -0.60 -2.34
C TYR A 234 19.27 0.34 -1.61
N ARG A 235 19.85 1.32 -2.32
CA ARG A 235 20.76 2.31 -1.71
C ARG A 235 20.09 3.17 -0.65
N SER A 236 18.83 3.56 -0.87
CA SER A 236 18.05 4.34 0.09
C SER A 236 17.74 3.50 1.32
N PHE A 237 17.33 2.25 1.14
CA PHE A 237 17.14 1.29 2.23
C PHE A 237 18.43 1.09 3.03
N GLU A 238 19.55 0.83 2.37
CA GLU A 238 20.86 0.64 3.01
C GLU A 238 21.28 1.88 3.81
N SER A 239 21.12 3.08 3.24
CA SER A 239 21.40 4.34 3.93
C SER A 239 20.50 4.57 5.14
N LEU A 240 19.19 4.33 5.02
CA LEU A 240 18.25 4.45 6.14
C LEU A 240 18.55 3.41 7.22
N LEU A 241 18.89 2.18 6.83
CA LEU A 241 19.25 1.12 7.76
C LEU A 241 20.53 1.46 8.52
N GLU A 242 21.55 2.01 7.86
CA GLU A 242 22.79 2.40 8.54
C GLU A 242 22.55 3.56 9.51
N ASN A 243 21.77 4.58 9.13
CA ASN A 243 21.37 5.65 10.03
C ASN A 243 20.59 5.11 11.25
N ALA A 244 19.68 4.15 11.04
CA ALA A 244 18.97 3.50 12.13
C ALA A 244 19.94 2.74 13.05
N LYS A 245 20.95 2.07 12.51
CA LYS A 245 21.97 1.34 13.28
C LYS A 245 22.88 2.28 14.08
N GLU A 246 23.23 3.45 13.55
CA GLU A 246 23.96 4.50 14.28
C GLU A 246 23.17 4.96 15.51
N ILE A 247 21.90 5.32 15.31
CA ILE A 247 20.99 5.72 16.38
C ILE A 247 20.86 4.62 17.45
N ILE A 248 20.67 3.36 17.05
CA ILE A 248 20.55 2.24 18.00
C ILE A 248 21.85 2.03 18.77
N ALA A 249 23.00 2.18 18.12
CA ALA A 249 24.28 2.11 18.81
C ALA A 249 24.41 3.20 19.88
N ASP A 250 23.95 4.42 19.60
CA ASP A 250 23.93 5.52 20.56
C ASP A 250 22.99 5.23 21.74
N ILE A 251 21.79 4.68 21.49
CA ILE A 251 20.88 4.22 22.55
C ILE A 251 21.58 3.19 23.45
N TYR A 252 22.17 2.15 22.85
CA TYR A 252 22.86 1.10 23.62
C TYR A 252 24.10 1.63 24.38
N ASN A 253 24.77 2.66 23.87
CA ASN A 253 25.88 3.30 24.56
C ASN A 253 25.38 4.09 25.78
N ARG A 254 24.28 4.84 25.66
CA ARG A 254 23.66 5.53 26.81
C ARG A 254 23.25 4.54 27.89
N ASP A 255 22.55 3.47 27.53
CA ASP A 255 22.15 2.40 28.45
C ASP A 255 23.37 1.74 29.14
N ALA A 256 24.47 1.55 28.41
CA ALA A 256 25.70 1.00 28.95
C ALA A 256 26.37 1.95 29.94
N GLU A 257 26.40 3.25 29.65
CA GLU A 257 26.94 4.28 30.54
C GLU A 257 26.13 4.37 31.84
N GLU A 258 24.80 4.41 31.76
CA GLU A 258 23.90 4.41 32.93
C GLU A 258 24.09 3.15 33.79
N ALA A 259 24.29 2.00 33.16
CA ALA A 259 24.57 0.73 33.83
C ALA A 259 26.04 0.54 34.25
N ASN A 260 26.90 1.56 34.11
CA ASN A 260 28.35 1.51 34.36
C ASN A 260 29.08 0.35 33.64
N LYS A 261 28.61 -0.04 32.45
CA LYS A 261 29.21 -1.06 31.58
C LYS A 261 30.24 -0.41 30.66
N LYS A 262 31.39 -1.08 30.47
CA LYS A 262 32.47 -0.60 29.58
C LYS A 262 32.24 -0.88 28.09
N GLN A 263 31.13 -1.53 27.73
CA GLN A 263 30.87 -1.96 26.37
C GLN A 263 30.55 -0.76 25.48
N LYS A 264 31.21 -0.66 24.32
CA LYS A 264 30.94 0.35 23.31
C LYS A 264 30.38 -0.26 22.02
N TRP A 265 29.29 0.31 21.57
CA TRP A 265 28.57 -0.04 20.35
C TRP A 265 28.84 0.97 19.24
N ASN A 266 28.76 0.49 18.00
CA ASN A 266 28.79 1.28 16.77
C ASN A 266 27.85 0.59 15.77
N ALA A 267 27.52 1.26 14.67
CA ALA A 267 26.56 0.74 13.69
C ALA A 267 26.94 -0.63 13.10
N GLU A 268 28.25 -0.91 12.93
CA GLU A 268 28.74 -2.21 12.45
C GLU A 268 28.39 -3.39 13.38
N LYS A 269 28.29 -3.14 14.68
CA LYS A 269 27.93 -4.15 15.69
C LYS A 269 26.42 -4.34 15.85
N ILE A 270 25.60 -3.44 15.32
CA ILE A 270 24.15 -3.55 15.37
C ILE A 270 23.68 -4.53 14.31
N THR A 271 22.97 -5.57 14.74
CA THR A 271 22.45 -6.60 13.84
C THR A 271 21.04 -6.24 13.35
N PRO A 272 20.55 -6.86 12.27
CA PRO A 272 19.13 -6.79 11.90
C PRO A 272 18.17 -7.20 13.03
N GLY A 273 18.63 -8.07 13.94
CA GLY A 273 17.87 -8.45 15.13
C GLY A 273 17.76 -7.32 16.15
N ASP A 274 18.79 -6.51 16.30
CA ASP A 274 18.75 -5.31 17.15
C ASP A 274 17.80 -4.26 16.58
N VAL A 275 17.83 -4.06 15.26
CA VAL A 275 16.88 -3.18 14.55
C VAL A 275 15.44 -3.65 14.76
N GLU A 276 15.16 -4.95 14.55
CA GLU A 276 13.83 -5.52 14.82
C GLU A 276 13.44 -5.34 16.29
N LYS A 277 14.35 -5.58 17.23
CA LYS A 277 14.08 -5.48 18.67
C LYS A 277 13.67 -4.05 19.08
N ILE A 278 14.37 -3.02 18.58
CA ILE A 278 14.06 -1.63 18.93
C ILE A 278 12.75 -1.19 18.29
N ILE A 279 12.60 -1.39 16.98
CA ILE A 279 11.42 -0.92 16.23
C ILE A 279 10.16 -1.68 16.66
N CYS A 280 10.26 -2.99 16.92
CA CYS A 280 9.13 -3.83 17.31
C CYS A 280 9.08 -4.11 18.82
N SER A 281 9.59 -3.19 19.65
CA SER A 281 9.68 -3.39 21.11
C SER A 281 8.31 -3.58 21.79
N GLY A 282 7.26 -2.94 21.27
CA GLY A 282 5.88 -3.13 21.74
C GLY A 282 5.23 -4.47 21.36
N ILE A 283 5.88 -5.30 20.54
CA ILE A 283 5.32 -6.60 20.16
C ILE A 283 5.69 -7.64 21.25
N PRO A 284 4.72 -8.30 21.89
CA PRO A 284 5.01 -9.29 22.92
C PRO A 284 5.70 -10.52 22.34
N MET A 285 6.52 -11.19 23.17
CA MET A 285 7.15 -12.45 22.82
C MET A 285 6.22 -13.63 23.09
N ASN A 286 6.42 -14.73 22.35
CA ASN A 286 5.85 -16.03 22.64
C ASN A 286 6.72 -16.81 23.64
N GLU A 287 6.24 -17.97 24.07
CA GLU A 287 6.93 -18.86 25.03
C GLU A 287 8.35 -19.26 24.58
N ASN A 288 8.62 -19.22 23.28
CA ASN A 288 9.92 -19.55 22.68
C ASN A 288 10.85 -18.33 22.55
N GLY A 289 10.49 -17.18 23.14
CA GLY A 289 11.29 -15.95 23.09
C GLY A 289 11.32 -15.27 21.72
N ASN A 290 10.41 -15.61 20.81
CA ASN A 290 10.25 -14.90 19.52
C ASN A 290 9.05 -13.96 19.59
N LEU A 291 9.13 -12.81 18.93
CA LEU A 291 7.99 -11.90 18.78
C LEU A 291 6.75 -12.64 18.22
N LYS A 292 5.57 -12.39 18.82
CA LYS A 292 4.30 -12.96 18.35
C LYS A 292 4.07 -12.61 16.87
N ARG A 293 3.39 -13.51 16.16
CA ARG A 293 3.10 -13.33 14.73
C ARG A 293 2.08 -12.21 14.52
N MET A 294 2.11 -11.55 13.36
CA MET A 294 1.09 -10.55 13.00
C MET A 294 -0.35 -11.10 13.07
N SER A 295 -0.53 -12.40 12.84
CA SER A 295 -1.83 -13.06 12.94
C SER A 295 -2.47 -13.06 14.32
N ALA A 296 -1.75 -12.66 15.37
CA ALA A 296 -2.26 -12.53 16.73
C ALA A 296 -2.56 -11.07 17.11
N SER A 297 -2.33 -10.11 16.22
CA SER A 297 -2.65 -8.70 16.48
C SER A 297 -4.04 -8.35 15.94
N LEU A 298 -4.78 -7.56 16.71
CA LEU A 298 -6.07 -6.98 16.34
C LEU A 298 -5.95 -6.07 15.10
N LEU A 299 -4.78 -5.50 14.83
CA LEU A 299 -4.50 -4.65 13.66
C LEU A 299 -4.00 -5.44 12.43
N GLN A 300 -4.08 -6.78 12.44
CA GLN A 300 -3.63 -7.62 11.31
C GLN A 300 -4.21 -7.18 9.96
N LYS A 301 -5.50 -6.81 9.94
CA LYS A 301 -6.19 -6.43 8.71
C LYS A 301 -5.73 -5.05 8.21
N GLN A 302 -5.57 -4.10 9.12
CA GLN A 302 -5.17 -2.72 8.87
C GLN A 302 -3.75 -2.66 8.30
N PHE A 303 -2.81 -3.41 8.90
CA PHE A 303 -1.39 -3.30 8.58
C PHE A 303 -0.91 -4.31 7.53
N GLN A 304 -1.75 -5.22 7.04
CA GLN A 304 -1.42 -6.13 5.93
C GLN A 304 -0.07 -6.87 6.05
N GLN A 305 0.40 -7.16 7.27
CA GLN A 305 1.72 -7.75 7.54
C GLN A 305 2.93 -6.83 7.29
N TYR A 306 2.74 -5.52 7.20
CA TYR A 306 3.80 -4.52 7.25
C TYR A 306 4.46 -4.52 8.62
N ARG A 307 5.45 -5.39 8.75
CA ARG A 307 6.31 -5.49 9.91
C ARG A 307 7.72 -5.75 9.40
N ILE A 308 8.63 -4.83 9.74
CA ILE A 308 10.04 -5.05 9.49
C ILE A 308 10.54 -6.14 10.46
N SER A 309 11.17 -7.17 9.90
CA SER A 309 11.72 -8.29 10.68
C SER A 309 13.18 -8.50 10.32
N ARG A 310 13.94 -9.14 11.20
CA ARG A 310 15.34 -9.48 10.91
C ARG A 310 15.48 -10.32 9.64
N GLN A 311 14.54 -11.23 9.38
CA GLN A 311 14.56 -12.08 8.17
C GLN A 311 14.28 -11.26 6.92
N ARG A 312 13.41 -10.26 7.00
CA ARG A 312 13.14 -9.36 5.88
C ARG A 312 14.34 -8.48 5.56
N ILE A 313 14.92 -7.83 6.56
CA ILE A 313 16.15 -7.03 6.41
C ILE A 313 17.26 -7.88 5.78
N ASP A 314 17.51 -9.07 6.33
CA ASP A 314 18.49 -10.02 5.79
C ASP A 314 18.19 -10.42 4.35
N GLY A 315 16.92 -10.64 4.02
CA GLY A 315 16.48 -11.00 2.68
C GLY A 315 16.78 -9.90 1.67
N ILE A 316 16.54 -8.64 2.04
CA ILE A 316 16.85 -7.47 1.21
C ILE A 316 18.37 -7.33 1.04
N LEU A 317 19.14 -7.34 2.14
CA LEU A 317 20.61 -7.20 2.11
C LEU A 317 21.30 -8.30 1.28
N LYS A 318 20.73 -9.51 1.25
CA LYS A 318 21.22 -10.65 0.45
C LYS A 318 20.70 -10.65 -0.99
N GLY A 319 19.95 -9.61 -1.39
CA GLY A 319 19.35 -9.50 -2.73
C GLY A 319 18.25 -10.53 -3.03
N LYS A 320 17.71 -11.20 -2.00
CA LYS A 320 16.66 -12.23 -2.14
C LYS A 320 15.25 -11.63 -2.16
N LEU A 321 15.08 -10.46 -1.56
CA LEU A 321 13.82 -9.72 -1.51
C LEU A 321 14.02 -8.33 -2.12
N PRO A 322 13.04 -7.80 -2.86
CA PRO A 322 13.05 -6.40 -3.25
C PRO A 322 12.78 -5.50 -2.04
N VAL A 323 13.19 -4.23 -2.14
CA VAL A 323 12.75 -3.17 -1.21
C VAL A 323 11.34 -2.77 -1.57
N GLU A 324 10.44 -2.75 -0.60
CA GLU A 324 9.06 -2.26 -0.74
C GLU A 324 8.91 -0.90 -0.03
N ARG A 325 7.85 -0.17 -0.36
CA ARG A 325 7.57 1.17 0.21
C ARG A 325 7.56 1.15 1.75
N PHE A 326 6.96 0.12 2.33
CA PHE A 326 6.87 0.01 3.78
C PHE A 326 8.24 -0.09 4.47
N ASP A 327 9.27 -0.66 3.82
CA ASP A 327 10.62 -0.75 4.40
C ASP A 327 11.21 0.66 4.59
N ILE A 328 11.08 1.50 3.56
CA ILE A 328 11.53 2.89 3.56
C ILE A 328 10.74 3.69 4.60
N LEU A 329 9.41 3.54 4.60
CA LEU A 329 8.51 4.22 5.54
C LEU A 329 8.87 3.88 7.00
N THR A 330 9.06 2.60 7.32
CA THR A 330 9.32 2.14 8.70
C THR A 330 10.69 2.60 9.21
N LEU A 331 11.75 2.44 8.39
CA LEU A 331 13.09 2.86 8.79
C LEU A 331 13.18 4.39 8.92
N ASN A 332 12.57 5.13 7.99
CA ASN A 332 12.58 6.58 8.07
C ASN A 332 11.70 7.10 9.21
N PHE A 333 10.59 6.43 9.50
CA PHE A 333 9.79 6.71 10.70
C PHE A 333 10.66 6.59 11.95
N PHE A 334 11.39 5.48 12.10
CA PHE A 334 12.27 5.28 13.25
C PHE A 334 13.28 6.42 13.35
N ILE A 335 13.97 6.80 12.27
CA ILE A 335 14.93 7.91 12.30
C ILE A 335 14.28 9.24 12.74
N TYR A 336 13.11 9.58 12.20
CA TYR A 336 12.41 10.82 12.56
C TYR A 336 11.79 10.77 13.96
N SER A 337 11.42 9.58 14.46
CA SER A 337 10.90 9.39 15.81
C SER A 337 11.89 9.79 16.90
N GLN A 338 13.20 9.75 16.59
CA GLN A 338 14.28 10.10 17.51
C GLN A 338 14.65 11.58 17.48
N ARG A 339 14.00 12.40 16.64
CA ARG A 339 14.21 13.85 16.58
C ARG A 339 13.31 14.56 17.58
N GLU A 340 13.55 14.28 18.86
CA GLU A 340 12.76 14.81 19.97
C GLU A 340 12.98 16.32 20.17
N GLU A 341 14.07 16.87 19.63
CA GLU A 341 14.36 18.30 19.64
C GLU A 341 13.45 19.14 18.72
N GLN A 342 12.75 18.50 17.79
CA GLN A 342 11.84 19.15 16.84
C GLN A 342 10.40 19.11 17.36
N SER A 343 9.63 20.16 17.06
CA SER A 343 8.18 20.11 17.31
C SER A 343 7.52 18.98 16.50
N ALA A 344 6.41 18.45 16.99
CA ALA A 344 5.64 17.40 16.34
C ALA A 344 5.29 17.73 14.87
N GLU A 345 4.86 18.97 14.61
CA GLU A 345 4.53 19.45 13.26
C GLU A 345 5.78 19.50 12.35
N GLU A 346 6.90 20.03 12.84
CA GLU A 346 8.14 20.12 12.07
C GLU A 346 8.71 18.74 11.75
N ARG A 347 8.68 17.83 12.72
CA ARG A 347 9.10 16.44 12.57
C ARG A 347 8.24 15.72 11.52
N CYS A 348 6.92 15.81 11.62
CA CYS A 348 5.99 15.18 10.67
C CYS A 348 6.14 15.77 9.26
N ARG A 349 6.18 17.10 9.12
CA ARG A 349 6.41 17.78 7.83
C ARG A 349 7.76 17.42 7.22
N GLY A 350 8.81 17.34 8.06
CA GLY A 350 10.14 16.91 7.66
C GLY A 350 10.15 15.48 7.13
N PHE A 351 9.49 14.57 7.85
CA PHE A 351 9.31 13.18 7.45
C PHE A 351 8.58 13.10 6.09
N VAL A 352 7.42 13.75 5.94
CA VAL A 352 6.64 13.69 4.70
C VAL A 352 7.47 14.16 3.51
N LYS A 353 8.10 15.34 3.63
CA LYS A 353 8.92 15.92 2.57
C LYS A 353 10.10 15.01 2.19
N ASN A 354 10.80 14.48 3.18
CA ASN A 354 11.98 13.64 2.98
C ASN A 354 11.61 12.27 2.40
N THR A 355 10.63 11.59 3.00
CA THR A 355 10.14 10.29 2.55
C THR A 355 9.61 10.39 1.11
N ASN A 356 8.79 11.39 0.77
CA ASN A 356 8.30 11.56 -0.60
C ASN A 356 9.45 11.80 -1.59
N ALA A 357 10.51 12.50 -1.19
CA ALA A 357 11.68 12.67 -2.04
C ALA A 357 12.43 11.34 -2.28
N ILE A 358 12.55 10.50 -1.25
CA ILE A 358 13.14 9.16 -1.36
C ILE A 358 12.27 8.27 -2.26
N LEU A 359 10.97 8.20 -1.97
CA LEU A 359 10.01 7.38 -2.70
C LEU A 359 9.99 7.74 -4.20
N ARG A 360 9.83 9.04 -4.53
CA ARG A 360 9.94 9.52 -5.92
C ARG A 360 11.28 9.15 -6.56
N GLY A 361 12.37 9.28 -5.81
CA GLY A 361 13.71 8.88 -6.28
C GLY A 361 13.82 7.39 -6.62
N CYS A 362 13.04 6.56 -5.93
CA CYS A 362 12.93 5.11 -6.11
C CYS A 362 11.84 4.70 -7.12
N GLY A 363 11.14 5.64 -7.76
CA GLY A 363 9.99 5.35 -8.62
C GLY A 363 8.81 4.71 -7.90
N MET A 364 8.71 4.97 -6.59
CA MET A 364 7.56 4.64 -5.77
C MET A 364 6.74 5.92 -5.61
N LEU A 365 5.42 5.82 -5.48
CA LEU A 365 4.66 7.04 -5.23
C LEU A 365 4.76 7.50 -3.77
N GLU A 366 4.25 8.70 -3.55
CA GLU A 366 4.40 9.46 -2.31
C GLU A 366 3.56 8.90 -1.15
N ILE A 367 3.77 9.40 0.06
CA ILE A 367 2.93 9.01 1.20
C ILE A 367 1.45 9.15 0.84
N TYR A 368 0.70 8.07 1.07
CA TYR A 368 -0.71 7.94 0.80
C TYR A 368 -1.46 7.83 2.14
N PRO A 369 -1.97 8.94 2.68
CA PRO A 369 -2.47 8.99 4.05
C PRO A 369 -3.67 8.07 4.29
N VAL A 370 -4.36 7.61 3.25
CA VAL A 370 -5.54 6.74 3.35
C VAL A 370 -5.18 5.27 3.62
N ASN A 371 -3.89 4.92 3.50
CA ASN A 371 -3.35 3.64 3.93
C ASN A 371 -3.24 3.61 5.47
N PRO A 372 -3.87 2.65 6.18
CA PRO A 372 -3.89 2.63 7.65
C PRO A 372 -2.51 2.60 8.31
N TYR A 373 -1.52 1.94 7.68
CA TYR A 373 -0.18 1.87 8.22
C TYR A 373 0.57 3.21 8.06
N GLU A 374 0.39 3.88 6.93
CA GLU A 374 0.95 5.21 6.72
C GLU A 374 0.25 6.25 7.61
N THR A 375 -1.08 6.16 7.77
CA THR A 375 -1.84 6.94 8.76
C THR A 375 -1.25 6.81 10.15
N TYR A 376 -1.03 5.57 10.58
CA TYR A 376 -0.48 5.24 11.88
C TYR A 376 0.90 5.87 12.11
N ILE A 377 1.82 5.75 11.13
CA ILE A 377 3.13 6.39 11.19
C ILE A 377 3.02 7.91 11.35
N LEU A 378 2.14 8.56 10.57
CA LEU A 378 1.95 10.01 10.62
C LEU A 378 1.39 10.46 11.96
N ILE A 379 0.44 9.71 12.52
CA ILE A 379 -0.12 9.95 13.85
C ILE A 379 0.98 9.86 14.92
N CYS A 380 1.79 8.80 14.90
CA CYS A 380 2.88 8.66 15.88
C CYS A 380 3.84 9.85 15.82
N LEU A 381 4.22 10.31 14.62
CA LEU A 381 5.14 11.45 14.45
C LEU A 381 4.60 12.78 14.99
N LEU A 382 3.27 12.90 15.09
CA LEU A 382 2.57 14.06 15.63
C LEU A 382 2.42 14.03 17.17
N SER A 383 2.83 12.94 17.83
CA SER A 383 2.88 12.85 19.30
C SER A 383 4.20 13.38 19.86
N GLU A 384 4.27 13.64 21.18
CA GLU A 384 5.49 14.07 21.86
C GLU A 384 6.58 12.99 21.85
N CYS A 385 6.20 11.71 22.05
CA CYS A 385 7.10 10.55 22.07
C CYS A 385 6.73 9.53 20.98
N PRO A 386 7.08 9.77 19.69
CA PRO A 386 6.58 8.98 18.58
C PRO A 386 6.87 7.47 18.66
N LEU A 387 8.08 7.10 19.12
CA LEU A 387 8.44 5.69 19.24
C LEU A 387 7.69 5.00 20.39
N ALA A 388 7.41 5.73 21.49
CA ALA A 388 6.64 5.19 22.61
C ALA A 388 5.20 4.91 22.18
N ILE A 389 4.52 5.90 21.58
CA ILE A 389 3.16 5.72 21.04
C ILE A 389 3.10 4.59 20.01
N TYR A 390 4.11 4.48 19.15
CA TYR A 390 4.23 3.37 18.20
C TYR A 390 4.33 2.01 18.93
N SER A 391 5.16 1.91 19.96
CA SER A 391 5.27 0.67 20.74
C SER A 391 3.98 0.35 21.51
N ASP A 392 3.35 1.33 22.14
CA ASP A 392 2.12 1.15 22.91
C ASP A 392 0.97 0.65 22.03
N ILE A 393 0.79 1.22 20.84
CA ILE A 393 -0.24 0.78 19.89
C ILE A 393 0.01 -0.65 19.43
N TRP A 394 1.27 -1.03 19.21
CA TRP A 394 1.61 -2.42 18.96
C TRP A 394 1.25 -3.30 20.15
N GLU A 395 1.60 -2.91 21.38
CA GLU A 395 1.30 -3.68 22.58
C GLU A 395 -0.20 -3.88 22.78
N LEU A 396 -0.98 -2.78 22.72
CA LEU A 396 -2.45 -2.78 22.78
C LEU A 396 -3.04 -3.72 21.73
N SER A 397 -2.48 -3.74 20.51
CA SER A 397 -2.97 -4.62 19.45
C SER A 397 -2.83 -6.11 19.75
N TYR A 398 -2.03 -6.52 20.73
CA TYR A 398 -1.85 -7.92 21.14
C TYR A 398 -2.50 -8.25 22.50
N GLN A 399 -3.17 -7.29 23.12
CA GLN A 399 -4.00 -7.54 24.30
C GLN A 399 -5.27 -8.27 23.85
N ASN A 400 -5.66 -9.33 24.57
CA ASN A 400 -6.88 -10.08 24.24
C ASN A 400 -8.09 -9.15 24.40
N GLU A 401 -9.06 -9.23 23.48
CA GLU A 401 -10.34 -8.49 23.52
C GLU A 401 -10.96 -8.56 24.91
N THR A 402 -10.70 -7.54 25.71
CA THR A 402 -11.43 -7.22 26.94
C THR A 402 -11.86 -5.76 26.83
N ILE A 403 -12.35 -5.39 25.65
CA ILE A 403 -13.02 -4.12 25.38
C ILE A 403 -14.44 -4.47 24.92
#